data_AF-A0A2V8Y9S2-F1
#
_entry.id   AF-A0A2V8Y9S2-F1
#
_cell.length_a   1.000
_cell.length_b   1.000
_cell.length_c   1.000
_cell.angle_alpha   90.00
_cell.angle_beta   90.00
_cell.angle_gamma   90.00
#
_symmetry.space_group_name_H-M   'P 1'
#
loop_
_entity.id
_entity.type
_entity.pdbx_description
1 polymer ?
#
loop_
_entity_poly.entity_id
_entity_poly.type
_entity_poly.pdbx_seq_one_letter_code
_entity_poly.pdbx_strand_id
1 'polypeptide(L)'
;MRVDWHVWTFAFAAAFVTGIVFGLAPALQGPKAELRGALHESVGRTSAGRATARLQRMLVISEVALSGVLLIGAALLIQTFWRLQHESPGFDAREVLTAQMTLDDQRFSKTAAVARLEDQALTGLESLPGVQAAATVSNLPFEQGADMNFAIQENPSGGDPSGSTEWRAITPHYLQVMRIPVLR
;
A
#
# COMPACT_ATOMS: atom_id res chain seq x y z
N MET A 1 -12.33 -11.80 -0.02
CA MET A 1 -12.10 -10.34 -0.03
C MET A 1 -13.44 -9.63 -0.11
N ARG A 2 -13.97 -9.12 1.00
CA ARG A 2 -15.27 -8.42 1.03
C ARG A 2 -15.00 -6.95 0.72
N VAL A 3 -15.40 -6.51 -0.46
CA VAL A 3 -15.31 -5.10 -0.84
C VAL A 3 -16.28 -4.31 0.05
N ASP A 4 -15.73 -3.45 0.91
CA ASP A 4 -16.50 -2.65 1.86
C ASP A 4 -17.38 -1.62 1.14
N TRP A 5 -18.68 -1.86 1.15
CA TRP A 5 -19.73 -0.96 0.63
C TRP A 5 -19.63 0.47 1.20
N HIS A 6 -19.07 0.61 2.41
CA HIS A 6 -18.78 1.89 3.05
C HIS A 6 -17.79 2.75 2.26
N VAL A 7 -16.81 2.13 1.58
CA VAL A 7 -15.82 2.86 0.78
C VAL A 7 -16.45 3.38 -0.50
N TRP A 8 -17.31 2.59 -1.14
CA TRP A 8 -18.06 2.99 -2.33
C TRP A 8 -19.03 4.14 -2.04
N THR A 9 -19.78 4.02 -0.95
CA THR A 9 -20.73 5.08 -0.54
C THR A 9 -20.00 6.35 -0.11
N PHE A 10 -18.87 6.24 0.58
CA PHE A 10 -18.03 7.40 0.92
C PHE A 10 -17.44 8.07 -0.33
N ALA A 11 -16.86 7.30 -1.24
CA ALA A 11 -16.29 7.82 -2.49
C ALA A 11 -17.38 8.48 -3.36
N PHE A 12 -18.55 7.85 -3.48
CA PHE A 12 -19.69 8.39 -4.21
C PHE A 12 -20.21 9.69 -3.56
N ALA A 13 -20.39 9.70 -2.24
CA ALA A 13 -20.81 10.89 -1.51
C ALA A 13 -19.78 12.02 -1.63
N ALA A 14 -18.49 11.72 -1.52
CA ALA A 14 -17.42 12.69 -1.67
C ALA A 14 -17.38 13.29 -3.08
N ALA A 15 -17.51 12.46 -4.13
CA ALA A 15 -17.60 12.90 -5.52
C ALA A 15 -18.85 13.75 -5.78
N PHE A 16 -19.98 13.35 -5.21
CA PHE A 16 -21.25 14.07 -5.35
C PHE A 16 -21.21 15.42 -4.65
N VAL A 17 -20.67 15.48 -3.42
CA VAL A 17 -20.50 16.71 -2.64
C VAL A 17 -19.48 17.64 -3.30
N THR A 18 -18.35 17.14 -3.79
CA THR A 18 -17.38 17.98 -4.51
C THR A 18 -17.96 18.50 -5.82
N GLY A 19 -18.70 17.68 -6.58
CA GLY A 19 -19.42 18.12 -7.77
C GLY A 19 -20.48 19.19 -7.47
N ILE A 20 -21.22 19.06 -6.36
CA ILE A 20 -22.22 20.05 -5.92
C ILE A 20 -21.54 21.34 -5.48
N VAL A 21 -20.56 21.27 -4.57
CA VAL A 21 -19.91 22.46 -4.00
C VAL A 21 -19.18 23.24 -5.08
N PHE A 22 -18.43 22.57 -5.95
CA PHE A 22 -17.65 23.22 -7.01
C PHE A 22 -18.44 23.48 -8.30
N GLY A 23 -19.60 22.84 -8.49
CA GLY A 23 -20.54 23.14 -9.58
C GLY A 23 -21.52 24.26 -9.25
N LEU A 24 -21.97 24.39 -7.99
CA LEU A 24 -22.93 25.42 -7.56
C LEU A 24 -22.29 26.71 -7.04
N ALA A 25 -21.10 26.67 -6.42
CA ALA A 25 -20.42 27.89 -5.99
C ALA A 25 -20.14 28.90 -7.13
N PRO A 26 -19.70 28.49 -8.34
CA PRO A 26 -19.51 29.40 -9.47
C PRO A 26 -20.84 29.80 -10.10
N ALA A 27 -21.88 28.95 -10.04
CA ALA A 27 -23.21 29.27 -10.53
C ALA A 27 -23.86 30.40 -9.71
N LEU A 28 -23.57 30.47 -8.41
CA LEU A 28 -24.07 31.52 -7.52
C LEU A 28 -23.17 32.78 -7.49
N GLN A 29 -21.87 32.65 -7.75
CA GLN A 29 -20.92 33.77 -7.70
C GLN A 29 -20.82 34.60 -8.99
N GLY A 30 -21.80 34.55 -9.89
CA GLY A 30 -21.78 35.46 -11.04
C GLY A 30 -23.17 35.70 -11.59
N PRO A 31 -23.46 36.89 -12.14
CA PRO A 31 -22.71 38.15 -12.16
C PRO A 31 -23.47 39.20 -11.33
N LYS A 32 -23.31 39.24 -10.00
CA LYS A 32 -23.91 40.31 -9.18
C LYS A 32 -22.96 41.49 -8.92
N ALA A 33 -21.65 41.31 -9.08
CA ALA A 33 -20.67 42.37 -8.94
C ALA A 33 -20.56 43.27 -10.20
N GLU A 34 -20.86 42.72 -11.40
CA GLU A 34 -20.73 43.48 -12.66
C GLU A 34 -21.97 44.31 -13.02
N LEU A 35 -23.13 44.02 -12.41
CA LEU A 35 -24.38 44.75 -12.65
C LEU A 35 -24.41 46.17 -12.04
N ARG A 36 -23.47 46.51 -11.13
CA ARG A 36 -23.37 47.86 -10.56
C ARG A 36 -22.29 48.75 -11.19
N GLY A 37 -21.37 48.17 -11.97
CA GLY A 37 -20.36 48.93 -12.75
C GLY A 37 -20.75 49.16 -14.21
N ALA A 38 -21.64 48.33 -14.78
CA ALA A 38 -21.99 48.38 -16.20
C ALA A 38 -22.95 49.51 -16.62
N LEU A 39 -23.39 50.36 -15.69
CA LEU A 39 -24.22 51.53 -15.99
C LEU A 39 -23.41 52.81 -16.26
N HIS A 40 -22.08 52.79 -16.09
CA HIS A 40 -21.26 53.99 -16.23
C HIS A 40 -20.13 53.94 -17.26
N GLU A 41 -19.84 52.79 -17.88
CA GLU A 41 -18.69 52.69 -18.80
C GLU A 41 -19.02 52.01 -20.14
N SER A 42 -19.27 52.87 -21.14
CA SER A 42 -18.90 52.77 -22.56
C SER A 42 -19.34 51.54 -23.39
N VAL A 43 -20.36 51.79 -24.20
CA VAL A 43 -20.42 51.54 -25.66
C VAL A 43 -19.12 50.99 -26.26
N GLY A 44 -19.09 49.69 -26.63
CA GLY A 44 -18.16 49.19 -27.66
C GLY A 44 -17.45 47.84 -27.47
N ARG A 45 -17.41 47.21 -26.28
CA ARG A 45 -16.53 46.02 -26.03
C ARG A 45 -17.22 44.79 -25.42
N THR A 46 -18.54 44.73 -25.48
CA THR A 46 -19.39 43.85 -24.66
C THR A 46 -19.39 42.35 -25.01
N SER A 47 -18.82 41.89 -26.14
CA SER A 47 -18.72 40.44 -26.44
C SER A 47 -17.41 39.82 -25.93
N ALA A 48 -16.28 40.54 -26.05
CA ALA A 48 -14.96 40.04 -25.65
C ALA A 48 -14.86 39.80 -24.13
N GLY A 49 -15.33 40.76 -23.31
CA GLY A 49 -15.26 40.64 -21.84
C GLY A 49 -16.07 39.47 -21.27
N ARG A 50 -17.23 39.15 -21.85
CA ARG A 50 -18.08 38.04 -21.41
C ARG A 50 -17.48 36.67 -21.75
N ALA A 51 -16.83 36.55 -22.92
CA ALA A 51 -16.16 35.31 -23.31
C ALA A 51 -14.93 35.04 -22.42
N THR A 52 -14.14 36.07 -22.12
CA THR A 52 -12.97 35.97 -21.23
C THR A 52 -13.38 35.63 -19.80
N ALA A 53 -14.44 36.26 -19.26
CA ALA A 53 -14.96 35.95 -17.93
C ALA A 53 -15.51 34.52 -17.83
N ARG A 54 -16.10 33.98 -18.91
CA ARG A 54 -16.60 32.60 -18.97
C ARG A 54 -15.46 31.57 -19.00
N LEU A 55 -14.37 31.85 -19.73
CA LEU A 55 -13.17 31.01 -19.75
C LEU A 55 -12.46 30.97 -18.38
N GLN A 56 -12.30 32.13 -17.73
CA GLN A 56 -11.72 32.21 -16.39
C GLN A 56 -12.54 31.41 -15.37
N ARG A 57 -13.88 31.48 -15.44
CA ARG A 57 -14.75 30.64 -14.61
C ARG A 57 -14.57 29.16 -14.84
N MET A 58 -14.50 28.71 -16.09
CA MET A 58 -14.30 27.29 -16.40
C MET A 58 -12.95 26.76 -15.90
N LEU A 59 -11.89 27.57 -16.01
CA LEU A 59 -10.58 27.21 -15.47
C LEU A 59 -10.62 27.07 -13.95
N VAL A 60 -11.22 28.03 -13.23
CA VAL A 60 -11.34 27.97 -11.77
C VAL A 60 -12.17 26.76 -11.33
N ILE A 61 -13.29 26.48 -12.00
CA ILE A 61 -14.11 25.29 -11.71
C ILE A 61 -13.28 24.01 -11.88
N SER A 62 -12.53 23.92 -12.98
CA SER A 62 -11.74 22.74 -13.30
C SER A 62 -10.59 22.55 -12.33
N GLU A 63 -9.88 23.63 -11.97
CA GLU A 63 -8.80 23.61 -10.99
C GLU A 63 -9.29 23.13 -9.63
N VAL A 64 -10.42 23.65 -9.16
CA VAL A 64 -10.94 23.32 -7.84
C VAL A 64 -11.52 21.91 -7.81
N ALA A 65 -12.22 21.48 -8.87
CA ALA A 65 -12.66 20.10 -9.02
C ALA A 65 -11.47 19.13 -9.04
N LEU A 66 -10.42 19.43 -9.81
CA LEU A 66 -9.21 18.61 -9.90
C LEU A 66 -8.47 18.55 -8.56
N SER A 67 -8.36 19.67 -7.85
CA SER A 67 -7.78 19.76 -6.51
C SER A 67 -8.56 18.90 -5.51
N GLY A 68 -9.89 18.93 -5.57
CA GLY A 68 -10.76 18.08 -4.75
C GLY A 68 -10.54 16.59 -5.02
N VAL A 69 -10.48 16.19 -6.29
CA VAL A 69 -10.19 14.80 -6.70
C VAL A 69 -8.81 14.36 -6.20
N LEU A 70 -7.78 15.20 -6.36
CA LEU A 70 -6.43 14.92 -5.85
C LEU A 70 -6.42 14.76 -4.33
N LEU A 71 -7.11 15.65 -3.61
CA LEU A 71 -7.16 15.62 -2.15
C LEU A 71 -7.85 14.36 -1.63
N ILE A 72 -8.97 13.96 -2.24
CA ILE A 72 -9.68 12.72 -1.90
C ILE A 72 -8.79 11.51 -2.20
N GLY A 73 -8.13 11.47 -3.35
CA GLY A 73 -7.19 10.41 -3.71
C GLY A 73 -6.04 10.28 -2.72
N ALA A 74 -5.44 11.40 -2.31
CA ALA A 74 -4.37 11.44 -1.31
C ALA A 74 -4.87 10.95 0.06
N ALA A 75 -6.06 11.39 0.51
CA ALA A 75 -6.64 10.96 1.78
C ALA A 75 -6.92 9.45 1.81
N LEU A 76 -7.45 8.88 0.72
CA LEU A 76 -7.68 7.44 0.60
C LEU A 76 -6.37 6.65 0.59
N LEU A 77 -5.33 7.15 -0.09
CA LEU A 77 -4.02 6.53 -0.10
C LEU A 77 -3.44 6.48 1.33
N ILE A 78 -3.49 7.61 2.05
CA ILE A 78 -3.03 7.70 3.44
C ILE A 78 -3.84 6.74 4.33
N GLN A 79 -5.16 6.70 4.18
CA GLN A 79 -6.01 5.80 4.96
C GLN A 79 -5.66 4.32 4.69
N THR A 80 -5.47 3.97 3.42
CA THR A 80 -5.13 2.60 3.02
C THR A 80 -3.76 2.20 3.56
N PHE A 81 -2.77 3.08 3.43
CA PHE A 81 -1.43 2.85 3.95
C PHE A 81 -1.42 2.74 5.48
N TRP A 82 -2.20 3.57 6.17
CA TRP A 82 -2.34 3.48 7.63
C TRP A 82 -2.93 2.12 8.03
N ARG A 83 -4.03 1.70 7.38
CA ARG A 83 -4.62 0.38 7.64
C ARG A 83 -3.61 -0.74 7.39
N LEU A 84 -2.89 -0.72 6.26
CA LEU A 84 -1.86 -1.72 5.95
C LEU A 84 -0.75 -1.78 7.01
N GLN A 85 -0.37 -0.65 7.60
CA GLN A 85 0.64 -0.64 8.66
C GLN A 85 0.12 -1.07 10.04
N HIS A 86 -1.18 -0.95 10.30
CA HIS A 86 -1.77 -1.27 11.61
C HIS A 86 -2.48 -2.63 11.64
N GLU A 87 -2.83 -3.16 10.49
CA GLU A 87 -3.23 -4.56 10.34
C GLU A 87 -2.03 -5.44 10.67
N SER A 88 -2.23 -6.35 11.63
CA SER A 88 -1.16 -7.24 12.08
C SER A 88 -0.78 -8.16 10.92
N PRO A 89 0.48 -8.17 10.46
CA PRO A 89 0.90 -8.94 9.28
C PRO A 89 0.92 -10.46 9.50
N GLY A 90 0.34 -10.95 10.60
CA GLY A 90 0.37 -12.34 11.03
C GLY A 90 1.60 -12.73 11.85
N PHE A 91 2.52 -11.78 12.11
CA PHE A 91 3.72 -11.95 12.93
C PHE A 91 4.01 -10.68 13.74
N ASP A 92 4.80 -10.81 14.81
CA ASP A 92 5.19 -9.70 15.69
C ASP A 92 6.72 -9.58 15.79
N ALA A 93 7.27 -8.59 15.08
CA ALA A 93 8.69 -8.31 15.04
C ALA A 93 9.18 -7.34 16.15
N ARG A 94 8.37 -7.04 17.17
CA ARG A 94 8.81 -6.20 18.29
C ARG A 94 9.96 -6.88 19.04
N GLU A 95 11.03 -6.15 19.29
CA GLU A 95 12.23 -6.64 20.00
C GLU A 95 12.98 -7.76 19.25
N VAL A 96 12.77 -7.89 17.93
CA VAL A 96 13.52 -8.82 17.08
C VAL A 96 14.66 -8.09 16.40
N LEU A 97 15.90 -8.54 16.63
CA LEU A 97 17.08 -8.07 15.90
C LEU A 97 17.37 -9.03 14.75
N THR A 98 17.50 -8.49 13.54
CA THR A 98 17.84 -9.26 12.34
C THR A 98 19.29 -9.00 11.91
N ALA A 99 19.92 -10.03 11.37
CA ALA A 99 21.23 -9.96 10.74
C ALA A 99 21.23 -10.82 9.49
N GLN A 100 21.94 -10.39 8.45
CA GLN A 100 22.05 -11.11 7.19
C GLN A 100 23.46 -11.70 7.07
N MET A 101 23.53 -12.96 6.63
CA MET A 101 24.77 -13.67 6.37
C MET A 101 24.70 -14.34 5.00
N THR A 102 25.66 -14.01 4.14
CA THR A 102 25.80 -14.63 2.81
C THR A 102 26.81 -15.77 2.88
N LEU A 103 26.40 -16.98 2.48
CA LEU A 103 27.29 -18.14 2.39
C LEU A 103 27.68 -18.36 0.92
N ASP A 104 28.84 -17.85 0.51
CA ASP A 104 29.37 -17.98 -0.87
C ASP A 104 30.60 -18.91 -0.99
N ASP A 105 30.91 -19.66 0.07
CA ASP A 105 32.08 -20.53 0.12
C ASP A 105 31.70 -21.98 -0.25
N GLN A 106 32.53 -22.66 -1.05
CA GLN A 106 32.34 -24.06 -1.45
C GLN A 106 32.24 -25.04 -0.27
N ARG A 107 32.74 -24.66 0.92
CA ARG A 107 32.56 -25.45 2.15
C ARG A 107 31.09 -25.59 2.56
N PHE A 108 30.22 -24.69 2.09
CA PHE A 108 28.78 -24.69 2.36
C PHE A 108 27.94 -25.25 1.20
N SER A 109 28.56 -25.88 0.18
CA SER A 109 27.83 -26.53 -0.91
C SER A 109 26.98 -27.74 -0.48
N LYS A 110 27.13 -28.22 0.76
CA LYS A 110 26.34 -29.32 1.33
C LYS A 110 25.43 -28.83 2.45
N THR A 111 24.18 -29.26 2.44
CA THR A 111 23.16 -28.91 3.47
C THR A 111 23.63 -29.24 4.89
N ALA A 112 24.36 -30.33 5.09
CA ALA A 112 24.89 -30.71 6.41
C ALA A 112 25.98 -29.78 6.96
N ALA A 113 26.67 -29.01 6.11
CA ALA A 113 27.64 -28.01 6.57
C ALA A 113 26.90 -26.75 7.04
N VAL A 114 25.87 -26.33 6.30
CA VAL A 114 25.00 -25.19 6.67
C VAL A 114 24.27 -25.47 7.98
N ALA A 115 23.62 -26.62 8.10
CA ALA A 115 22.89 -26.98 9.33
C ALA A 115 23.77 -26.98 10.58
N ARG A 116 25.04 -27.42 10.46
CA ARG A 116 26.00 -27.38 11.58
C ARG A 116 26.42 -25.96 11.94
N LEU A 117 26.59 -25.08 10.95
CA LEU A 117 26.88 -23.67 11.21
C LEU A 117 25.72 -23.00 11.91
N GLU A 118 24.48 -23.22 11.44
CA GLU A 118 23.28 -22.66 12.05
C GLU A 118 23.13 -23.13 13.50
N ASP A 119 23.26 -24.42 13.77
CA ASP A 119 23.16 -24.98 15.12
C ASP A 119 24.19 -24.38 16.10
N GLN A 120 25.45 -24.25 15.66
CA GLN A 120 26.51 -23.64 16.46
C GLN A 120 26.26 -22.14 16.69
N ALA A 121 25.85 -21.41 15.66
CA ALA A 121 25.57 -19.98 15.75
C ALA A 121 24.38 -19.69 16.67
N LEU A 122 23.29 -20.45 16.53
CA LEU A 122 22.08 -20.31 17.35
C LEU A 122 22.37 -20.65 18.81
N THR A 123 23.06 -21.76 19.08
CA THR A 123 23.46 -22.14 20.45
C THR A 123 24.33 -21.05 21.10
N GLY A 124 25.26 -20.47 20.33
CA GLY A 124 26.10 -19.36 20.80
C GLY A 124 25.28 -18.10 21.13
N LEU A 125 24.34 -17.72 20.26
CA LEU A 125 23.48 -16.55 20.46
C LEU A 125 22.54 -16.72 21.66
N GLU A 126 21.95 -17.90 21.83
CA GLU A 126 21.06 -18.18 22.96
C GLU A 126 21.79 -18.21 24.31
N SER A 127 23.11 -18.40 24.31
CA SER A 127 23.92 -18.31 25.53
C SER A 127 24.17 -16.87 26.02
N LEU A 128 23.86 -15.85 25.21
CA LEU A 128 24.08 -14.44 25.57
C LEU A 128 22.98 -13.91 26.50
N PRO A 129 23.33 -13.10 27.51
CA PRO A 129 22.35 -12.51 28.41
C PRO A 129 21.43 -11.55 27.64
N GLY A 130 20.12 -11.76 27.76
CA GLY A 130 19.08 -10.94 27.11
C GLY A 130 18.50 -11.53 25.83
N VAL A 131 19.07 -12.61 25.29
CA VAL A 131 18.48 -13.36 24.16
C VAL A 131 17.47 -14.37 24.71
N GLN A 132 16.22 -14.29 24.24
CA GLN A 132 15.16 -15.24 24.64
C GLN A 132 15.11 -16.48 23.75
N ALA A 133 15.31 -16.30 22.44
CA ALA A 133 15.35 -17.34 21.42
C ALA A 133 16.06 -16.79 20.19
N ALA A 134 16.72 -17.66 19.43
CA ALA A 134 17.31 -17.30 18.14
C ALA A 134 16.78 -18.22 17.04
N ALA A 135 16.69 -17.70 15.82
CA ALA A 135 16.28 -18.48 14.66
C ALA A 135 16.91 -17.93 13.37
N THR A 136 17.14 -18.81 12.42
CA THR A 136 17.48 -18.48 11.03
C THR A 136 16.28 -18.69 10.11
N VAL A 137 16.27 -17.87 9.05
CA VAL A 137 15.35 -17.99 7.90
C VAL A 137 16.10 -17.66 6.61
N SER A 138 15.74 -18.29 5.50
CA SER A 138 16.36 -18.00 4.20
C SER A 138 16.05 -16.58 3.69
N ASN A 139 14.84 -16.09 3.96
CA ASN A 139 14.33 -14.78 3.52
C ASN A 139 13.36 -14.23 4.57
N LEU A 140 13.45 -12.95 4.91
CA LEU A 140 12.53 -12.32 5.86
C LEU A 140 11.10 -12.25 5.28
N PRO A 141 10.07 -12.04 6.13
CA PRO A 141 8.74 -11.72 5.63
C PRO A 141 8.80 -10.51 4.69
N PHE A 142 8.07 -10.59 3.57
CA PHE A 142 8.06 -9.61 2.47
C PHE A 142 9.31 -9.59 1.57
N GLU A 143 10.34 -10.38 1.87
CA GLU A 143 11.41 -10.66 0.90
C GLU A 143 11.00 -11.81 -0.02
N GLN A 144 11.48 -11.75 -1.26
CA GLN A 144 11.19 -12.77 -2.26
C GLN A 144 11.88 -14.08 -1.87
N GLY A 145 11.07 -15.12 -1.65
CA GLY A 145 11.55 -16.48 -1.38
C GLY A 145 12.03 -17.21 -2.64
N ALA A 146 12.46 -18.45 -2.48
CA ALA A 146 12.76 -19.31 -3.61
C ALA A 146 11.45 -19.86 -4.19
N ASP A 147 11.18 -19.63 -5.48
CA ASP A 147 10.03 -20.22 -6.14
C ASP A 147 10.21 -21.72 -6.30
N MET A 148 9.29 -22.48 -5.71
CA MET A 148 9.21 -23.93 -5.88
C MET A 148 7.91 -24.30 -6.58
N ASN A 149 8.08 -24.98 -7.72
CA ASN A 149 6.99 -25.57 -8.46
C ASN A 149 6.59 -26.89 -7.81
N PHE A 150 5.29 -27.13 -7.69
CA PHE A 150 4.77 -28.41 -7.20
C PHE A 150 3.62 -28.91 -8.07
N ALA A 151 3.42 -30.23 -8.04
CA ALA A 151 2.30 -30.87 -8.70
C ALA A 151 1.26 -31.26 -7.65
N ILE A 152 0.02 -30.84 -7.86
CA ILE A 152 -1.12 -31.26 -7.03
C ILE A 152 -1.55 -32.65 -7.51
N GLN A 153 -1.44 -33.65 -6.64
CA GLN A 153 -1.65 -35.06 -7.00
C GLN A 153 -3.06 -35.35 -7.53
N GLU A 154 -4.05 -34.56 -7.12
CA GLU A 154 -5.45 -34.65 -7.56
C GLU A 154 -5.79 -33.83 -8.81
N ASN A 155 -4.80 -33.24 -9.49
CA ASN A 155 -4.94 -32.66 -10.83
C ASN A 155 -3.91 -33.26 -11.82
N PRO A 156 -4.22 -34.41 -12.46
CA PRO A 156 -3.29 -35.14 -13.33
C PRO A 156 -3.16 -34.56 -14.75
N SER A 157 -3.72 -33.38 -15.01
CA SER A 157 -3.64 -32.73 -16.31
C SER A 157 -2.20 -32.28 -16.53
N GLY A 158 -1.39 -33.13 -17.19
CA GLY A 158 0.06 -32.98 -17.41
C GLY A 158 0.45 -31.82 -18.33
N GLY A 159 0.01 -30.61 -18.02
CA GLY A 159 0.42 -29.36 -18.64
C GLY A 159 0.62 -28.31 -17.54
N ASP A 160 1.87 -27.87 -17.40
CA ASP A 160 2.41 -26.92 -16.42
C ASP A 160 2.32 -27.36 -14.94
N PRO A 161 3.32 -27.04 -14.08
CA PRO A 161 3.22 -27.26 -12.64
C PRO A 161 1.94 -26.60 -12.12
N SER A 162 1.10 -27.36 -11.45
CA SER A 162 -0.22 -26.91 -10.98
C SER A 162 -0.18 -25.95 -9.78
N GLY A 163 0.99 -25.37 -9.50
CA GLY A 163 1.18 -24.26 -8.58
C GLY A 163 2.66 -23.89 -8.43
N SER A 164 2.94 -22.60 -8.25
CA SER A 164 4.20 -22.13 -7.68
C SER A 164 3.96 -21.63 -6.26
N THR A 165 4.91 -21.88 -5.37
CA THR A 165 4.88 -21.33 -4.01
C THR A 165 6.25 -20.82 -3.65
N GLU A 166 6.29 -19.71 -2.91
CA GLU A 166 7.53 -19.25 -2.31
C GLU A 166 7.89 -20.19 -1.15
N TRP A 167 9.01 -20.86 -1.31
CA TRP A 167 9.61 -21.66 -0.27
C TRP A 167 10.59 -20.83 0.54
N ARG A 168 10.51 -20.98 1.87
CA ARG A 168 11.45 -20.41 2.82
C ARG A 168 11.88 -21.48 3.81
N ALA A 169 13.19 -21.64 3.96
CA ALA A 169 13.75 -22.49 5.00
C ALA A 169 13.72 -21.73 6.33
N ILE A 170 13.19 -22.35 7.39
CA ILE A 170 13.14 -21.80 8.75
C ILE A 170 13.67 -22.83 9.74
N THR A 171 14.25 -22.36 10.83
CA THR A 171 14.56 -23.19 12.00
C THR A 171 13.36 -23.30 12.95
N PRO A 172 13.29 -24.33 13.82
CA PRO A 172 12.11 -24.59 14.66
C PRO A 172 11.67 -23.41 15.54
N HIS A 173 12.61 -22.62 16.07
CA HIS A 173 12.32 -21.47 16.91
C HIS A 173 11.81 -20.24 16.13
N TYR A 174 11.83 -20.25 14.79
CA TYR A 174 11.44 -19.10 13.98
C TYR A 174 10.01 -18.62 14.27
N LEU A 175 9.05 -19.54 14.34
CA LEU A 175 7.65 -19.19 14.63
C LEU A 175 7.50 -18.60 16.05
N GLN A 176 8.32 -19.04 17.00
CA GLN A 176 8.35 -18.49 18.36
C GLN A 176 8.97 -17.09 18.39
N VAL A 177 10.11 -16.89 17.73
CA VAL A 177 10.80 -15.58 17.62
C VAL A 177 9.89 -14.55 16.96
N MET A 178 9.21 -14.94 15.88
CA MET A 178 8.28 -14.09 15.13
C MET A 178 6.87 -14.06 15.73
N ARG A 179 6.64 -14.79 16.84
CA ARG A 179 5.36 -14.92 17.56
C ARG A 179 4.16 -15.24 16.65
N ILE A 180 4.39 -16.12 15.66
CA ILE A 180 3.37 -16.54 14.70
C ILE A 180 2.50 -17.64 15.34
N PRO A 181 1.18 -17.45 15.48
CA PRO A 181 0.31 -18.45 16.08
C PRO A 181 0.11 -19.65 15.16
N VAL A 182 0.30 -20.87 15.68
CA VAL A 182 -0.04 -22.10 14.98
C VAL A 182 -1.51 -22.42 15.23
N LEU A 183 -2.34 -22.22 14.21
CA LEU A 183 -3.75 -22.61 14.24
C LEU A 183 -3.85 -24.14 14.09
N ARG A 184 -4.55 -24.79 15.02
CA ARG A 184 -4.84 -26.23 15.00
C ARG A 184 -6.23 -26.50 14.45
#